data_AF-A0A1F7ZXS7-F1
#
_entry.id   AF-A0A1F7ZXS7-F1
#
_cell.length_a   1.000
_cell.length_b   1.000
_cell.length_c   1.000
_cell.angle_alpha   90.00
_cell.angle_beta   90.00
_cell.angle_gamma   90.00
#
_symmetry.space_group_name_H-M   'P 1'
#
loop_
_entity.id
_entity.type
_entity.pdbx_description
1 polymer ?
#
loop_
_entity_poly.entity_id
_entity_poly.type
_entity_poly.pdbx_seq_one_letter_code
_entity_poly.pdbx_strand_id
1 'polypeptide(L)'
;MPVQKYDAIGGFYNDVAEIATGKLQLAAMQSLIGDVKGLTILELACGPGFYCRKAIEWGARHATGVDISPAMVEAARACANGDTRVEFHIADCSQPFNFGQFDIVLAPWLLNYARNEQELIGMWRNIYNSLQPGGTIIGISPNLDLLEDPSGFPQGPRFGQEVKVVGQRNQLIQMAAPPLPSATQVSLGQNIVLQPPLSRCGRGPGLIIIRPYSYAGCQAKNTSLDPEPVQKWAEESYAVVQITLDHEASADESGVLALVKRGVEALESSEEFYGSPADYAPGFGKVLGNVITAWDKTLVAAVLFSSWDLVEEPIPTLSHIPGSLQPASPTKQDTHTVYSYVDVSSAGFIVPGHADFKITSAGVAHTRSLTFLKKQLDGPYFDLEKIWDEHTWYEFGDRSVEKTMATMVREPYVNHIPTMTGGIGRARLSKFYLENFIFNNPTDTALELISRTVGTDRIVDEFIFSLTHNKEIDWLLPGIPPTGKALRIPFTSVVNIRGDRLYHEHIAWDQATVLVQLGLMPEYLPYPYALPGGQLPGPGKRFEYRVPAAGVETAMKLQDEHAVPSNGMFEFKVREVDDK
;
A
#
# COMPACT_ATOMS: atom_id res chain seq x y z
N MET A 1 7.54 36.99 23.99
CA MET A 1 6.32 37.35 24.76
C MET A 1 6.74 37.66 26.21
N PRO A 2 5.98 38.44 27.01
CA PRO A 2 6.32 38.69 28.40
C PRO A 2 6.08 37.44 29.27
N VAL A 3 6.86 37.28 30.35
CA VAL A 3 6.81 36.23 31.40
C VAL A 3 5.37 35.87 31.85
N GLN A 4 4.46 36.84 31.82
CA GLN A 4 3.07 36.74 32.28
C GLN A 4 2.18 35.67 31.61
N LYS A 5 2.48 35.17 30.41
CA LYS A 5 1.59 34.21 29.71
C LYS A 5 1.74 32.74 30.17
N TYR A 6 2.94 32.32 30.58
CA TYR A 6 3.18 30.94 31.03
C TYR A 6 2.96 30.75 32.52
N ASP A 7 3.13 31.80 33.32
CA ASP A 7 2.72 31.81 34.72
C ASP A 7 1.21 31.56 34.88
N ALA A 8 0.40 31.89 33.86
CA ALA A 8 -1.04 31.63 33.84
C ALA A 8 -1.43 30.20 33.37
N ILE A 9 -0.52 29.46 32.72
CA ILE A 9 -0.79 28.12 32.15
C ILE A 9 -0.35 27.02 33.12
N GLY A 10 0.76 27.21 33.85
CA GLY A 10 1.21 26.30 34.91
C GLY A 10 1.26 24.82 34.50
N GLY A 11 0.81 23.92 35.39
CA GLY A 11 0.86 22.46 35.21
C GLY A 11 -0.03 21.87 34.11
N PHE A 12 -0.94 22.65 33.51
CA PHE A 12 -1.80 22.19 32.40
C PHE A 12 -1.03 21.94 31.10
N TYR A 13 0.24 22.37 31.00
CA TYR A 13 1.07 22.12 29.82
C TYR A 13 1.55 20.66 29.72
N ASN A 14 1.44 19.85 30.78
CA ASN A 14 1.83 18.43 30.75
C ASN A 14 0.99 17.61 29.75
N ASP A 15 -0.25 18.01 29.46
CA ASP A 15 -1.14 17.27 28.56
C ASP A 15 -0.76 17.43 27.07
N VAL A 16 0.06 18.43 26.73
CA VAL A 16 0.56 18.66 25.37
C VAL A 16 1.48 17.52 24.89
N ALA A 17 2.09 16.77 25.81
CA ALA A 17 2.84 15.58 25.44
C ALA A 17 1.93 14.41 24.99
N GLU A 18 0.67 14.38 25.43
CA GLU A 18 -0.26 13.26 25.21
C GLU A 18 -1.15 13.40 23.96
N ILE A 19 -1.22 14.61 23.38
CA ILE A 19 -1.90 14.82 22.09
C ILE A 19 -1.11 14.20 20.94
N ALA A 20 -1.78 13.91 19.81
CA ALA A 20 -1.17 13.23 18.66
C ALA A 20 0.12 13.90 18.15
N THR A 21 0.16 15.23 18.10
CA THR A 21 1.34 16.02 17.73
C THR A 21 2.48 15.90 18.75
N GLY A 22 2.17 15.84 20.05
CA GLY A 22 3.14 15.61 21.11
C GLY A 22 3.82 14.24 20.99
N LYS A 23 3.04 13.19 20.69
CA LYS A 23 3.56 11.83 20.44
C LYS A 23 4.49 11.76 19.24
N LEU A 24 4.17 12.46 18.16
CA LEU A 24 5.04 12.57 16.97
C LEU A 24 6.35 13.31 17.30
N GLN A 25 6.27 14.42 18.04
CA GLN A 25 7.45 15.19 18.47
C GLN A 25 8.36 14.38 19.39
N LEU A 26 7.78 13.61 20.32
CA LEU A 26 8.54 12.71 21.19
C LEU A 26 9.26 11.63 20.38
N ALA A 27 8.59 10.98 19.43
CA ALA A 27 9.19 9.97 18.56
C ALA A 27 10.35 10.56 17.71
N ALA A 28 10.16 11.76 17.16
CA ALA A 28 11.20 12.46 16.42
C ALA A 28 12.39 12.84 17.30
N MET A 29 12.15 13.33 18.52
CA MET A 29 13.21 13.64 19.50
C MET A 29 14.00 12.38 19.87
N GLN A 30 13.32 11.28 20.20
CA GLN A 30 13.96 10.01 20.57
C GLN A 30 14.83 9.45 19.44
N SER A 31 14.37 9.60 18.21
CA SER A 31 15.12 9.25 17.01
C SER A 31 16.41 10.09 16.85
N LEU A 32 16.31 11.41 17.00
CA LEU A 32 17.42 12.33 16.76
C LEU A 32 18.45 12.34 17.89
N ILE A 33 18.01 12.14 19.13
CA ILE A 33 18.87 12.24 20.31
C ILE A 33 19.85 11.07 20.45
N GLY A 34 19.53 9.92 19.85
CA GLY A 34 20.40 8.74 19.86
C GLY A 34 20.58 8.11 21.24
N ASP A 35 21.67 7.36 21.43
CA ASP A 35 22.02 6.77 22.72
C ASP A 35 22.59 7.84 23.66
N VAL A 36 21.83 8.14 24.71
CA VAL A 36 22.20 9.14 25.72
C VAL A 36 22.78 8.53 26.98
N LYS A 37 23.06 7.22 27.00
CA LYS A 37 23.51 6.52 28.20
C LYS A 37 24.78 7.14 28.78
N GLY A 38 24.66 7.67 29.99
CA GLY A 38 25.78 8.29 30.69
C GLY A 38 26.11 9.72 30.26
N LEU A 39 25.37 10.33 29.33
CA LEU A 39 25.59 11.70 28.85
C LEU A 39 24.93 12.76 29.74
N THR A 40 25.35 14.02 29.58
CA THR A 40 24.79 15.20 30.25
C THR A 40 23.99 16.05 29.28
N ILE A 41 22.80 16.47 29.72
CA ILE A 41 21.83 17.17 28.87
C ILE A 41 21.47 18.53 29.48
N LEU A 42 21.43 19.58 28.67
CA LEU A 42 20.84 20.87 29.02
C LEU A 42 19.59 21.09 28.18
N GLU A 43 18.43 21.32 28.80
CA GLU A 43 17.19 21.70 28.11
C GLU A 43 16.90 23.18 28.33
N LEU A 44 16.80 23.94 27.23
CA LEU A 44 16.45 25.36 27.23
C LEU A 44 14.98 25.56 26.85
N ALA A 45 14.29 26.41 27.61
CA ALA A 45 12.81 26.50 27.61
C ALA A 45 12.17 25.16 28.01
N CYS A 46 12.63 24.59 29.13
CA CYS A 46 12.26 23.24 29.54
C CYS A 46 10.79 23.07 29.97
N GLY A 47 10.06 24.17 30.18
CA GLY A 47 8.68 24.13 30.67
C GLY A 47 8.58 23.29 31.96
N PRO A 48 7.62 22.35 32.06
CA PRO A 48 7.48 21.47 33.21
C PRO A 48 8.51 20.33 33.24
N GLY A 49 9.61 20.39 32.48
CA GLY A 49 10.76 19.47 32.53
C GLY A 49 10.53 18.11 31.86
N PHE A 50 9.65 18.05 30.85
CA PHE A 50 9.27 16.80 30.19
C PHE A 50 10.47 16.11 29.53
N TYR A 51 11.25 16.80 28.70
CA TYR A 51 12.39 16.18 28.04
C TYR A 51 13.57 15.93 28.98
N CYS A 52 13.79 16.75 30.02
CA CYS A 52 14.73 16.41 31.10
C CYS A 52 14.40 15.05 31.74
N ARG A 53 13.14 14.78 32.06
CA ARG A 53 12.74 13.46 32.62
C ARG A 53 12.89 12.34 31.61
N LYS A 54 12.50 12.56 30.35
CA LYS A 54 12.69 11.57 29.27
C LYS A 54 14.15 11.25 29.03
N ALA A 55 15.03 12.24 29.06
CA ALA A 55 16.47 12.05 29.00
C ALA A 55 16.99 11.10 30.09
N ILE A 56 16.52 11.27 31.33
CA ILE A 56 16.87 10.36 32.43
C ILE A 56 16.28 8.95 32.21
N GLU A 57 15.03 8.84 31.77
CA GLU A 57 14.42 7.55 31.40
C GLU A 57 15.20 6.83 30.28
N TRP A 58 15.77 7.59 29.34
CA TRP A 58 16.60 7.08 28.25
C TRP A 58 18.06 6.80 28.66
N GLY A 59 18.44 7.08 29.90
CA GLY A 59 19.72 6.68 30.48
C GLY A 59 20.77 7.79 30.62
N ALA A 60 20.41 9.06 30.40
CA ALA A 60 21.31 10.18 30.67
C ALA A 60 21.76 10.19 32.14
N ARG A 61 23.01 10.63 32.36
CA ARG A 61 23.62 10.73 33.70
C ARG A 61 23.02 11.87 34.50
N HIS A 62 22.78 13.01 33.85
CA HIS A 62 22.25 14.22 34.46
C HIS A 62 21.55 15.09 33.42
N ALA A 63 20.45 15.75 33.81
CA ALA A 63 19.79 16.73 32.97
C ALA A 63 19.51 18.05 33.72
N THR A 64 19.94 19.17 33.15
CA THR A 64 19.70 20.51 33.66
C THR A 64 18.63 21.18 32.79
N GLY A 65 17.52 21.62 33.38
CA GLY A 65 16.46 22.36 32.69
C GLY A 65 16.48 23.85 33.03
N VAL A 66 16.32 24.70 32.02
CA VAL A 66 16.27 26.15 32.17
C VAL A 66 14.98 26.69 31.56
N ASP A 67 14.22 27.46 32.32
CA ASP A 67 13.04 28.17 31.82
C ASP A 67 12.97 29.59 32.38
N ILE A 68 12.33 30.50 31.65
CA ILE A 68 12.16 31.89 32.08
C ILE A 68 11.02 32.02 33.11
N SER A 69 10.07 31.08 33.15
CA SER A 69 8.91 31.11 34.04
C SER A 69 9.21 30.41 35.38
N PRO A 70 9.11 31.13 36.52
CA PRO A 70 9.18 30.52 37.84
C PRO A 70 8.16 29.40 38.05
N ALA A 71 6.93 29.59 37.56
CA ALA A 71 5.86 28.60 37.69
C ALA A 71 6.17 27.29 36.93
N MET A 72 6.78 27.38 35.75
CA MET A 72 7.22 26.20 34.99
C MET A 72 8.34 25.44 35.71
N VAL A 73 9.31 26.16 36.26
CA VAL A 73 10.41 25.56 37.04
C VAL A 73 9.88 24.90 38.32
N GLU A 74 8.91 25.50 39.00
CA GLU A 74 8.25 24.87 40.16
C GLU A 74 7.50 23.59 39.75
N ALA A 75 6.77 23.62 38.64
CA ALA A 75 6.10 22.44 38.09
C ALA A 75 7.11 21.35 37.69
N ALA A 76 8.24 21.72 37.10
CA ALA A 76 9.30 20.79 36.72
C ALA A 76 9.92 20.09 37.93
N ARG A 77 10.21 20.85 39.00
CA ARG A 77 10.67 20.31 40.28
C ARG A 77 9.66 19.37 40.92
N ALA A 78 8.37 19.71 40.88
CA ALA A 78 7.31 18.83 41.37
C ALA A 78 7.21 17.53 40.55
N CYS A 79 7.27 17.63 39.21
CA CYS A 79 7.19 16.47 38.32
C CYS A 79 8.43 15.57 38.41
N ALA A 80 9.59 16.12 38.77
CA ALA A 80 10.81 15.34 39.01
C ALA A 80 10.70 14.44 40.24
N ASN A 81 9.75 14.70 41.14
CA ASN A 81 9.43 13.85 42.30
C ASN A 81 10.67 13.45 43.13
N GLY A 82 11.62 14.37 43.30
CA GLY A 82 12.84 14.16 44.08
C GLY A 82 13.97 13.42 43.37
N ASP A 83 13.88 13.15 42.06
CA ASP A 83 14.99 12.57 41.29
C ASP A 83 16.19 13.54 41.26
N THR A 84 17.29 13.17 41.91
CA THR A 84 18.49 14.01 42.05
C THR A 84 19.32 14.10 40.77
N ARG A 85 18.96 13.37 39.71
CA ARG A 85 19.63 13.43 38.40
C ARG A 85 19.10 14.55 37.51
N VAL A 86 18.04 15.25 37.94
CA VAL A 86 17.55 16.45 37.26
C VAL A 86 17.59 17.67 38.16
N GLU A 87 17.90 18.82 37.59
CA GLU A 87 17.83 20.11 38.26
C GLU A 87 17.22 21.17 37.35
N PHE A 88 16.61 22.20 37.94
CA PHE A 88 15.88 23.22 37.20
C PHE A 88 16.20 24.63 37.68
N HIS A 89 16.47 25.54 36.74
CA HIS A 89 16.86 26.92 36.99
C HIS A 89 15.95 27.92 36.27
N ILE A 90 15.72 29.06 36.93
CA ILE A 90 15.00 30.18 36.34
C ILE A 90 16.02 31.10 35.66
N ALA A 91 15.99 31.20 34.33
CA ALA A 91 16.82 32.14 33.59
C ALA A 91 16.21 32.51 32.22
N ASP A 92 16.53 33.71 31.74
CA ASP A 92 16.22 34.13 30.38
C ASP A 92 17.29 33.60 29.42
N CYS A 93 16.93 32.64 28.57
CA CYS A 93 17.84 32.02 27.63
C CYS A 93 18.41 32.97 26.56
N SER A 94 17.90 34.20 26.44
CA SER A 94 18.47 35.25 25.58
C SER A 94 19.59 36.04 26.25
N GLN A 95 19.72 35.96 27.57
CA GLN A 95 20.74 36.67 28.36
C GLN A 95 21.90 35.73 28.71
N PRO A 96 23.14 36.22 28.85
CA PRO A 96 24.28 35.38 29.20
C PRO A 96 24.05 34.60 30.50
N PHE A 97 24.25 33.28 30.44
CA PHE A 97 24.26 32.40 31.61
C PHE A 97 25.44 31.42 31.53
N ASN A 98 25.72 30.73 32.65
CA ASN A 98 26.70 29.64 32.67
C ASN A 98 26.25 28.54 33.62
N PHE A 99 25.77 27.42 33.06
CA PHE A 99 25.40 26.21 33.80
C PHE A 99 26.38 25.06 33.57
N GLY A 100 27.54 25.33 32.93
CA GLY A 100 28.51 24.33 32.52
C GLY A 100 28.38 23.91 31.06
N GLN A 101 29.12 22.85 30.69
CA GLN A 101 29.14 22.29 29.34
C GLN A 101 28.56 20.89 29.32
N PHE A 102 27.73 20.63 28.30
CA PHE A 102 26.90 19.45 28.16
C PHE A 102 27.23 18.72 26.86
N ASP A 103 26.97 17.40 26.85
CA ASP A 103 27.11 16.57 25.65
C ASP A 103 26.03 16.92 24.62
N ILE A 104 24.82 17.19 25.10
CA ILE A 104 23.66 17.55 24.27
C ILE A 104 22.95 18.77 24.86
N VAL A 105 22.60 19.73 24.01
CA VAL A 105 21.66 20.81 24.34
C VAL A 105 20.35 20.54 23.60
N LEU A 106 19.23 20.55 24.32
CA LEU A 106 17.88 20.49 23.78
C LEU A 106 17.27 21.90 23.79
N ALA A 107 16.64 22.28 22.68
CA ALA A 107 15.97 23.57 22.52
C ALA A 107 14.59 23.43 21.82
N PRO A 108 13.70 22.54 22.32
CA PRO A 108 12.37 22.40 21.75
C PRO A 108 11.57 23.69 21.96
N TRP A 109 11.05 24.26 20.88
CA TRP A 109 10.25 25.48 20.87
C TRP A 109 10.94 26.73 21.44
N LEU A 110 12.27 26.74 21.59
CA LEU A 110 12.99 27.90 22.14
C LEU A 110 13.08 29.06 21.14
N LEU A 111 13.68 28.81 19.97
CA LEU A 111 14.17 29.86 19.08
C LEU A 111 13.05 30.74 18.51
N ASN A 112 11.84 30.18 18.34
CA ASN A 112 10.66 30.91 17.90
C ASN A 112 10.15 31.96 18.90
N TYR A 113 10.65 31.98 20.14
CA TYR A 113 10.29 33.01 21.13
C TYR A 113 11.16 34.27 21.05
N ALA A 114 12.27 34.27 20.30
CA ALA A 114 13.11 35.44 20.12
C ALA A 114 12.28 36.61 19.56
N ARG A 115 12.33 37.77 20.23
CA ARG A 115 11.55 38.96 19.83
C ARG A 115 12.29 39.84 18.82
N ASN A 116 13.61 39.73 18.79
CA ASN A 116 14.51 40.49 17.94
C ASN A 116 15.75 39.65 17.64
N GLU A 117 16.52 40.07 16.64
CA GLU A 117 17.76 39.41 16.22
C GLU A 117 18.79 39.29 17.37
N GLN A 118 18.88 40.32 18.22
CA GLN A 118 19.82 40.33 19.34
C GLN A 118 19.51 39.21 20.35
N GLU A 119 18.24 38.96 20.65
CA GLU A 119 17.81 37.85 21.51
C GLU A 119 18.10 36.49 20.87
N LEU A 120 17.86 36.35 19.56
CA LEU A 120 18.13 35.11 18.84
C LEU A 120 19.64 34.79 18.85
N ILE A 121 20.48 35.79 18.60
CA ILE A 121 21.94 35.67 18.72
C ILE A 121 22.35 35.32 20.15
N GLY A 122 21.70 35.91 21.15
CA GLY A 122 21.90 35.57 22.57
C GLY A 122 21.62 34.09 22.87
N MET A 123 20.48 33.58 22.40
CA MET A 123 20.11 32.16 22.53
C MET A 123 21.13 31.25 21.86
N TRP A 124 21.55 31.55 20.63
CA TRP A 124 22.58 30.77 19.93
C TRP A 124 23.95 30.80 20.62
N ARG A 125 24.37 31.94 21.16
CA ARG A 125 25.61 32.04 21.95
C ARG A 125 25.54 31.17 23.20
N ASN A 126 24.42 31.18 23.89
CA ASN A 126 24.23 30.36 25.08
C ASN A 126 24.24 28.86 24.74
N ILE A 127 23.58 28.44 23.66
CA ILE A 127 23.65 27.06 23.15
C ILE A 127 25.11 26.69 22.87
N TYR A 128 25.82 27.51 22.09
CA TYR A 128 27.21 27.25 21.72
C TYR A 128 28.14 27.15 22.93
N ASN A 129 28.03 28.08 23.88
CA ASN A 129 28.87 28.10 25.09
C ASN A 129 28.58 26.94 26.05
N SER A 130 27.37 26.38 25.97
CA SER A 130 26.94 25.25 26.81
C SER A 130 27.27 23.89 26.21
N LEU A 131 27.81 23.83 24.98
CA LEU A 131 28.20 22.57 24.35
C LEU A 131 29.67 22.25 24.62
N GLN A 132 29.95 20.99 24.95
CA GLN A 132 31.32 20.47 24.91
C GLN A 132 31.82 20.41 23.45
N PRO A 133 33.14 20.39 23.20
CA PRO A 133 33.67 20.14 21.87
C PRO A 133 33.13 18.85 21.27
N GLY A 134 32.44 18.93 20.13
CA GLY A 134 31.77 17.79 19.48
C GLY A 134 30.36 17.49 19.98
N GLY A 135 29.83 18.27 20.92
CA GLY A 135 28.45 18.17 21.39
C GLY A 135 27.42 18.55 20.31
N THR A 136 26.17 18.15 20.54
CA THR A 136 25.07 18.33 19.57
C THR A 136 23.92 19.16 20.13
N ILE A 137 23.33 20.00 19.29
CA ILE A 137 22.07 20.72 19.56
C ILE A 137 20.91 20.05 18.83
N ILE A 138 19.79 19.86 19.52
CA ILE A 138 18.54 19.36 18.93
C ILE A 138 17.41 20.31 19.30
N GLY A 139 16.70 20.81 18.30
CA GLY A 139 15.62 21.78 18.49
C GLY A 139 14.34 21.37 17.79
N ILE A 140 13.22 21.94 18.24
CA ILE A 140 11.93 21.91 17.57
C ILE A 140 11.55 23.35 17.31
N SER A 141 11.04 23.65 16.12
CA SER A 141 10.60 25.00 15.75
C SER A 141 9.41 24.89 14.80
N PRO A 142 8.61 25.96 14.63
CA PRO A 142 7.55 26.00 13.64
C PRO A 142 8.07 25.65 12.23
N ASN A 143 7.27 24.96 11.43
CA ASN A 143 7.59 24.75 10.03
C ASN A 143 7.63 26.13 9.32
N LEU A 144 8.72 26.40 8.61
CA LEU A 144 8.95 27.67 7.93
C LEU A 144 7.94 27.90 6.79
N ASP A 145 7.52 26.83 6.10
CA ASP A 145 6.49 26.91 5.05
C ASP A 145 5.14 27.40 5.60
N LEU A 146 4.85 27.12 6.88
CA LEU A 146 3.65 27.62 7.57
C LEU A 146 3.79 29.09 7.98
N LEU A 147 5.02 29.59 8.17
CA LEU A 147 5.28 30.99 8.51
C LEU A 147 5.24 31.91 7.28
N GLU A 148 5.28 31.34 6.07
CA GLU A 148 5.09 32.05 4.81
C GLU A 148 3.62 32.28 4.44
N ASP A 149 2.67 31.56 5.07
CA ASP A 149 1.23 31.77 4.91
C ASP A 149 0.75 33.01 5.69
N PRO A 150 0.39 34.11 5.01
CA PRO A 150 -0.02 35.35 5.67
C PRO A 150 -1.37 35.24 6.39
N SER A 151 -2.18 34.21 6.07
CA SER A 151 -3.51 34.00 6.65
C SER A 151 -3.43 33.42 8.07
N GLY A 152 -2.43 32.58 8.35
CA GLY A 152 -2.16 32.00 9.67
C GLY A 152 -1.14 32.79 10.49
N PHE A 153 -0.15 33.41 9.83
CA PHE A 153 0.95 34.13 10.48
C PHE A 153 1.17 35.52 9.85
N PRO A 154 0.37 36.54 10.23
CA PRO A 154 0.36 37.85 9.57
C PRO A 154 1.67 38.64 9.63
N GLN A 155 2.64 38.19 10.44
CA GLN A 155 3.94 38.85 10.59
C GLN A 155 5.04 38.24 9.71
N GLY A 156 4.75 37.16 8.96
CA GLY A 156 5.69 36.49 8.09
C GLY A 156 6.87 35.82 8.82
N PRO A 157 7.84 35.25 8.07
CA PRO A 157 9.06 34.69 8.63
C PRO A 157 9.89 35.78 9.34
N ARG A 158 10.41 35.46 10.53
CA ARG A 158 11.18 36.40 11.36
C ARG A 158 12.68 36.11 11.29
N PHE A 159 13.48 37.17 11.13
CA PHE A 159 14.95 37.23 11.23
C PHE A 159 15.73 36.22 10.36
N GLY A 160 16.01 36.59 9.11
CA GLY A 160 17.17 36.07 8.35
C GLY A 160 17.21 34.55 8.13
N GLN A 161 16.06 33.89 8.06
CA GLN A 161 15.98 32.46 7.82
C GLN A 161 16.07 32.20 6.30
N GLU A 162 17.23 31.74 5.85
CA GLU A 162 17.41 31.17 4.51
C GLU A 162 17.44 29.65 4.65
N VAL A 163 16.43 28.96 4.10
CA VAL A 163 16.45 27.49 4.04
C VAL A 163 17.35 27.08 2.89
N LYS A 164 18.60 26.75 3.22
CA LYS A 164 19.50 26.09 2.29
C LYS A 164 19.67 24.65 2.74
N VAL A 165 19.27 23.70 1.89
CA VAL A 165 19.58 22.29 2.10
C VAL A 165 21.08 22.12 1.84
N VAL A 166 21.91 22.25 2.88
CA VAL A 166 23.39 22.19 2.78
C VAL A 166 23.93 20.75 2.70
N GLY A 167 23.04 19.80 2.39
CA GLY A 167 23.28 18.37 2.38
C GLY A 167 22.19 17.63 3.16
N GLN A 168 21.56 16.64 2.54
CA GLN A 168 20.76 15.67 3.27
C GLN A 168 21.71 14.84 4.13
N ARG A 169 21.74 15.07 5.45
CA ARG A 169 22.09 13.97 6.36
C ARG A 169 20.95 12.97 6.21
N ASN A 170 21.20 11.88 5.51
CA ASN A 170 20.33 10.70 5.38
C ASN A 170 20.15 10.00 6.75
N GLN A 171 19.68 10.74 7.74
CA GLN A 171 19.33 10.30 9.09
C GLN A 171 18.13 11.12 9.64
N LEU A 172 17.24 11.60 8.76
CA LEU A 172 15.85 11.28 9.06
C LEU A 172 15.84 9.76 9.19
N ILE A 173 15.17 9.22 10.19
CA ILE A 173 14.62 7.88 10.03
C ILE A 173 13.70 8.00 8.80
N GLN A 174 14.28 7.84 7.58
CA GLN A 174 13.75 6.89 6.63
C GLN A 174 13.52 5.69 7.54
N MET A 175 12.28 5.54 8.01
CA MET A 175 11.79 4.19 8.17
C MET A 175 11.99 3.68 6.76
N ALA A 176 13.11 2.97 6.55
CA ALA A 176 13.32 2.24 5.32
C ALA A 176 11.98 1.58 5.05
N ALA A 177 11.47 1.76 3.83
CA ALA A 177 10.20 1.19 3.42
C ALA A 177 10.02 -0.17 4.12
N PRO A 178 8.99 -0.33 4.96
CA PRO A 178 8.92 -1.49 5.84
C PRO A 178 9.15 -2.73 4.99
N PRO A 179 10.12 -3.58 5.39
CA PRO A 179 10.51 -4.71 4.56
C PRO A 179 9.27 -5.57 4.28
N LEU A 180 9.31 -6.31 3.17
CA LEU A 180 8.26 -7.28 2.90
C LEU A 180 8.08 -8.17 4.15
N PRO A 181 6.82 -8.44 4.56
CA PRO A 181 6.56 -9.33 5.68
C PRO A 181 7.28 -10.64 5.38
N SER A 182 8.09 -11.06 6.33
CA SER A 182 8.89 -12.27 6.21
C SER A 182 8.66 -13.08 7.46
N ALA A 183 8.13 -14.28 7.27
CA ALA A 183 7.97 -15.26 8.31
C ALA A 183 8.60 -16.57 7.84
N THR A 184 9.50 -17.12 8.65
CA THR A 184 10.15 -18.39 8.36
C THR A 184 9.12 -19.52 8.45
N GLN A 185 9.10 -20.37 7.44
CA GLN A 185 8.28 -21.58 7.47
C GLN A 185 8.77 -22.53 8.57
N VAL A 186 7.83 -23.09 9.32
CA VAL A 186 8.09 -24.00 10.44
C VAL A 186 7.74 -25.42 10.00
N SER A 187 8.68 -26.36 10.11
CA SER A 187 8.35 -27.78 9.91
C SER A 187 7.62 -28.32 11.14
N LEU A 188 6.47 -28.96 10.93
CA LEU A 188 5.69 -29.64 11.99
C LEU A 188 5.92 -31.16 11.98
N GLY A 189 6.87 -31.63 11.17
CA GLY A 189 7.17 -33.04 10.95
C GLY A 189 7.25 -33.40 9.47
N GLN A 190 7.31 -34.70 9.20
CA GLN A 190 7.30 -35.22 7.83
C GLN A 190 5.95 -34.88 7.17
N ASN A 191 6.02 -34.36 5.94
CA ASN A 191 4.86 -34.03 5.09
C ASN A 191 3.97 -32.88 5.58
N ILE A 192 4.38 -32.11 6.60
CA ILE A 192 3.59 -31.00 7.14
C ILE A 192 4.45 -29.78 7.48
N VAL A 193 4.03 -28.62 7.00
CA VAL A 193 4.72 -27.33 7.20
C VAL A 193 3.72 -26.24 7.55
N LEU A 194 4.08 -25.34 8.46
CA LEU A 194 3.34 -24.14 8.81
C LEU A 194 4.03 -22.92 8.21
N GLN A 195 3.31 -22.15 7.42
CA GLN A 195 3.69 -20.82 6.94
C GLN A 195 2.89 -19.78 7.73
N PRO A 196 3.53 -18.98 8.61
CA PRO A 196 2.85 -17.88 9.26
C PRO A 196 2.41 -16.80 8.24
N PRO A 197 1.42 -15.95 8.59
CA PRO A 197 0.94 -14.88 7.72
C PRO A 197 2.06 -13.99 7.17
N LEU A 198 1.95 -13.63 5.89
CA LEU A 198 2.86 -12.75 5.16
C LEU A 198 2.22 -11.38 4.89
N SER A 199 1.58 -10.82 5.92
CA SER A 199 0.98 -9.49 5.95
C SER A 199 1.61 -8.65 7.08
N ARG A 200 1.42 -7.33 7.09
CA ARG A 200 1.90 -6.42 8.15
C ARG A 200 1.27 -6.74 9.51
N CYS A 201 0.07 -7.31 9.56
CA CYS A 201 -0.55 -7.68 10.83
C CYS A 201 0.06 -8.95 11.46
N GLY A 202 0.73 -9.79 10.65
CA GLY A 202 1.46 -10.97 11.12
C GLY A 202 0.59 -12.06 11.77
N ARG A 203 -0.74 -11.94 11.68
CA ARG A 203 -1.72 -12.85 12.28
C ARG A 203 -2.96 -12.95 11.38
N GLY A 204 -3.67 -14.06 11.46
CA GLY A 204 -4.96 -14.23 10.81
C GLY A 204 -5.49 -15.64 11.02
N PRO A 205 -6.65 -15.96 10.45
CA PRO A 205 -7.28 -17.26 10.65
C PRO A 205 -6.39 -18.39 10.11
N GLY A 206 -6.51 -19.56 10.73
CA GLY A 206 -5.79 -20.74 10.29
C GLY A 206 -6.40 -21.32 9.01
N LEU A 207 -5.54 -21.80 8.12
CA LEU A 207 -5.91 -22.48 6.88
C LEU A 207 -5.07 -23.75 6.75
N ILE A 208 -5.69 -24.91 6.61
CA ILE A 208 -4.99 -26.14 6.28
C ILE A 208 -5.15 -26.40 4.78
N ILE A 209 -4.04 -26.55 4.08
CA ILE A 209 -3.93 -26.90 2.67
C ILE A 209 -3.53 -28.36 2.55
N ILE A 210 -4.37 -29.22 1.98
CA ILE A 210 -3.95 -30.58 1.59
C ILE A 210 -3.65 -30.61 0.11
N ARG A 211 -2.45 -31.09 -0.27
CA ARG A 211 -2.03 -31.22 -1.67
C ARG A 211 -1.41 -32.60 -1.95
N PRO A 212 -1.44 -33.08 -3.20
CA PRO A 212 -0.76 -34.32 -3.56
C PRO A 212 0.74 -34.09 -3.74
N TYR A 213 1.54 -35.11 -3.44
CA TYR A 213 3.01 -35.09 -3.58
C TYR A 213 3.43 -34.88 -5.04
N SER A 214 2.62 -35.33 -6.00
CA SER A 214 2.84 -35.10 -7.44
C SER A 214 2.96 -33.61 -7.80
N TYR A 215 2.35 -32.72 -7.02
CA TYR A 215 2.38 -31.28 -7.25
C TYR A 215 3.55 -30.57 -6.55
N ALA A 216 4.31 -31.26 -5.70
CA ALA A 216 5.40 -30.66 -4.92
C ALA A 216 6.49 -30.05 -5.81
N GLY A 217 6.72 -30.61 -7.00
CA GLY A 217 7.70 -30.12 -7.97
C GLY A 217 7.19 -29.04 -8.94
N CYS A 218 5.91 -28.67 -8.90
CA CYS A 218 5.32 -27.71 -9.84
C CYS A 218 5.94 -26.32 -9.69
N GLN A 219 6.20 -25.87 -8.47
CA GLN A 219 6.74 -24.54 -8.21
C GLN A 219 8.10 -24.30 -8.89
N ALA A 220 8.95 -25.33 -9.02
CA ALA A 220 10.22 -25.22 -9.73
C ALA A 220 10.07 -24.97 -11.25
N LYS A 221 8.88 -25.24 -11.80
CA LYS A 221 8.51 -25.01 -13.21
C LYS A 221 7.63 -23.77 -13.39
N ASN A 222 7.34 -23.02 -12.32
CA ASN A 222 6.46 -21.87 -12.38
C ASN A 222 7.13 -20.71 -13.15
N THR A 223 6.52 -20.31 -14.25
CA THR A 223 6.93 -19.15 -15.06
C THR A 223 5.99 -17.95 -14.90
N SER A 224 4.96 -18.09 -14.08
CA SER A 224 3.99 -17.03 -13.77
C SER A 224 4.40 -16.25 -12.52
N LEU A 225 3.78 -15.09 -12.32
CA LEU A 225 3.94 -14.29 -11.10
C LEU A 225 3.03 -14.76 -9.96
N ASP A 226 2.11 -15.69 -10.23
CA ASP A 226 1.24 -16.26 -9.20
C ASP A 226 2.08 -17.24 -8.35
N PRO A 227 2.18 -17.04 -7.02
CA PRO A 227 2.99 -17.91 -6.18
C PRO A 227 2.26 -19.23 -5.87
N GLU A 228 3.00 -20.22 -5.37
CA GLU A 228 2.39 -21.48 -4.92
C GLU A 228 1.32 -21.24 -3.83
N PRO A 229 0.31 -22.11 -3.71
CA PRO A 229 -0.84 -21.90 -2.81
C PRO A 229 -0.48 -21.53 -1.37
N VAL A 230 0.52 -22.17 -0.76
CA VAL A 230 0.95 -21.88 0.61
C VAL A 230 1.42 -20.43 0.80
N GLN A 231 2.19 -19.89 -0.17
CA GLN A 231 2.62 -18.51 -0.12
C GLN A 231 1.46 -17.56 -0.46
N LYS A 232 0.64 -17.91 -1.46
CA LYS A 232 -0.49 -17.09 -1.91
C LYS A 232 -1.47 -16.80 -0.77
N TRP A 233 -1.87 -17.83 -0.02
CA TRP A 233 -2.77 -17.69 1.12
C TRP A 233 -2.13 -17.02 2.33
N ALA A 234 -0.83 -17.22 2.54
CA ALA A 234 -0.12 -16.51 3.61
C ALA A 234 -0.06 -15.00 3.33
N GLU A 235 0.11 -14.59 2.07
CA GLU A 235 0.04 -13.18 1.65
C GLU A 235 -1.40 -12.60 1.80
N GLU A 236 -2.45 -13.44 1.75
CA GLU A 236 -3.83 -13.06 2.14
C GLU A 236 -4.00 -12.96 3.67
N SER A 237 -2.91 -13.10 4.44
CA SER A 237 -2.83 -13.06 5.90
C SER A 237 -3.34 -14.28 6.64
N TYR A 238 -3.51 -15.43 5.98
CA TYR A 238 -3.83 -16.68 6.66
C TYR A 238 -2.57 -17.30 7.28
N ALA A 239 -2.73 -17.98 8.41
CA ALA A 239 -1.70 -18.88 8.93
C ALA A 239 -1.91 -20.25 8.27
N VAL A 240 -0.98 -20.66 7.39
CA VAL A 240 -1.22 -21.77 6.46
C VAL A 240 -0.45 -23.01 6.86
N VAL A 241 -1.13 -24.10 7.21
CA VAL A 241 -0.52 -25.43 7.32
C VAL A 241 -0.68 -26.17 6.00
N GLN A 242 0.41 -26.55 5.34
CA GLN A 242 0.37 -27.39 4.14
C GLN A 242 0.73 -28.83 4.49
N ILE A 243 -0.19 -29.75 4.20
CA ILE A 243 -0.03 -31.21 4.27
C ILE A 243 0.18 -31.74 2.85
N THR A 244 1.25 -32.51 2.63
CA THR A 244 1.57 -33.11 1.32
C THR A 244 1.47 -34.62 1.38
N LEU A 245 0.56 -35.23 0.61
CA LEU A 245 0.30 -36.67 0.66
C LEU A 245 0.68 -37.36 -0.65
N ASP A 246 1.39 -38.48 -0.59
CA ASP A 246 1.50 -39.40 -1.71
C ASP A 246 0.36 -40.44 -1.68
N HIS A 247 0.36 -41.38 -2.64
CA HIS A 247 -0.65 -42.43 -2.68
C HIS A 247 -0.68 -43.28 -1.40
N GLU A 248 0.47 -43.65 -0.83
CA GLU A 248 0.52 -44.50 0.36
C GLU A 248 -0.04 -43.75 1.58
N ALA A 249 0.43 -42.53 1.83
CA ALA A 249 -0.01 -41.70 2.94
C ALA A 249 -1.50 -41.32 2.84
N SER A 250 -2.03 -41.12 1.63
CA SER A 250 -3.45 -40.82 1.43
C SER A 250 -4.39 -42.01 1.66
N ALA A 251 -3.87 -43.24 1.67
CA ALA A 251 -4.65 -44.44 1.99
C ALA A 251 -4.77 -44.69 3.51
N ASP A 252 -3.87 -44.11 4.31
CA ASP A 252 -3.85 -44.26 5.77
C ASP A 252 -4.71 -43.17 6.44
N GLU A 253 -5.98 -43.50 6.69
CA GLU A 253 -6.92 -42.61 7.37
C GLU A 253 -6.43 -42.14 8.74
N SER A 254 -5.81 -43.02 9.53
CA SER A 254 -5.29 -42.67 10.86
C SER A 254 -4.10 -41.71 10.75
N GLY A 255 -3.23 -41.94 9.76
CA GLY A 255 -2.12 -41.05 9.43
C GLY A 255 -2.58 -39.66 8.98
N VAL A 256 -3.60 -39.58 8.11
CA VAL A 256 -4.18 -38.31 7.64
C VAL A 256 -4.83 -37.56 8.81
N LEU A 257 -5.63 -38.24 9.64
CA LEU A 257 -6.22 -37.64 10.85
C LEU A 257 -5.14 -37.10 11.81
N ALA A 258 -4.02 -37.82 11.98
CA ALA A 258 -2.91 -37.36 12.81
C ALA A 258 -2.17 -36.15 12.22
N LEU A 259 -2.05 -36.07 10.89
CA LEU A 259 -1.50 -34.89 10.20
C LEU A 259 -2.41 -33.66 10.38
N VAL A 260 -3.70 -33.81 10.12
CA VAL A 260 -4.70 -32.74 10.29
C VAL A 260 -4.74 -32.29 11.74
N LYS A 261 -4.78 -33.23 12.69
CA LYS A 261 -4.70 -32.92 14.13
C LYS A 261 -3.51 -32.03 14.47
N ARG A 262 -2.30 -32.38 14.00
CA ARG A 262 -1.09 -31.56 14.24
C ARG A 262 -1.20 -30.18 13.60
N GLY A 263 -1.83 -30.10 12.43
CA GLY A 263 -2.10 -28.84 11.75
C GLY A 263 -3.05 -27.95 12.55
N VAL A 264 -4.18 -28.52 12.99
CA VAL A 264 -5.17 -27.86 13.84
C VAL A 264 -4.55 -27.43 15.17
N GLU A 265 -3.75 -28.28 15.83
CA GLU A 265 -3.07 -27.93 17.08
C GLU A 265 -2.03 -26.79 16.91
N ALA A 266 -1.49 -26.64 15.71
CA ALA A 266 -0.59 -25.54 15.36
C ALA A 266 -1.33 -24.25 14.93
N LEU A 267 -2.64 -24.33 14.73
CA LEU A 267 -3.50 -23.25 14.25
C LEU A 267 -4.71 -23.03 15.19
N GLU A 268 -5.60 -22.11 14.82
CA GLU A 268 -6.97 -22.00 15.38
C GLU A 268 -7.99 -22.09 14.20
N SER A 269 -7.96 -23.16 13.36
CA SER A 269 -8.13 -23.13 11.88
C SER A 269 -9.44 -23.57 11.16
N SER A 270 -9.48 -23.24 9.85
CA SER A 270 -10.31 -23.74 8.70
C SER A 270 -9.48 -24.48 7.61
N GLU A 271 -10.10 -25.01 6.52
CA GLU A 271 -9.49 -25.98 5.59
C GLU A 271 -9.70 -25.73 4.06
N GLU A 272 -8.70 -26.10 3.25
CA GLU A 272 -8.68 -26.15 1.77
C GLU A 272 -7.96 -27.41 1.23
N PHE A 273 -8.50 -27.99 0.15
CA PHE A 273 -8.02 -29.26 -0.42
C PHE A 273 -7.81 -29.17 -1.93
N TYR A 274 -6.59 -29.49 -2.36
CA TYR A 274 -6.14 -29.44 -3.74
C TYR A 274 -5.90 -30.83 -4.34
N GLY A 275 -5.96 -30.92 -5.67
CA GLY A 275 -5.79 -32.17 -6.41
C GLY A 275 -7.12 -32.87 -6.69
N SER A 276 -7.10 -33.83 -7.59
CA SER A 276 -8.27 -34.62 -8.00
C SER A 276 -8.26 -36.01 -7.34
N PRO A 277 -9.37 -36.77 -7.35
CA PRO A 277 -9.37 -38.15 -6.88
C PRO A 277 -8.30 -39.05 -7.52
N ALA A 278 -7.84 -38.73 -8.74
CA ALA A 278 -6.78 -39.47 -9.42
C ALA A 278 -5.37 -39.23 -8.84
N ASP A 279 -5.18 -38.13 -8.11
CA ASP A 279 -3.89 -37.76 -7.50
C ASP A 279 -3.62 -38.47 -6.17
N TYR A 280 -4.63 -39.19 -5.63
CA TYR A 280 -4.60 -39.83 -4.31
C TYR A 280 -5.02 -41.31 -4.41
N ALA A 281 -4.91 -42.06 -3.31
CA ALA A 281 -5.36 -43.45 -3.26
C ALA A 281 -6.89 -43.58 -3.53
N PRO A 282 -7.33 -44.65 -4.20
CA PRO A 282 -8.76 -44.94 -4.35
C PRO A 282 -9.46 -44.96 -2.98
N GLY A 283 -10.57 -44.24 -2.86
CA GLY A 283 -11.32 -44.12 -1.61
C GLY A 283 -10.90 -42.95 -0.71
N PHE A 284 -9.88 -42.16 -1.09
CA PHE A 284 -9.47 -40.98 -0.32
C PHE A 284 -10.59 -39.96 -0.09
N GLY A 285 -11.57 -39.83 -1.00
CA GLY A 285 -12.76 -38.99 -0.77
C GLY A 285 -13.55 -39.36 0.49
N LYS A 286 -13.60 -40.66 0.85
CA LYS A 286 -14.24 -41.11 2.10
C LYS A 286 -13.39 -40.75 3.32
N VAL A 287 -12.08 -40.95 3.23
CA VAL A 287 -11.11 -40.53 4.27
C VAL A 287 -11.25 -39.04 4.53
N LEU A 288 -11.31 -38.23 3.46
CA LEU A 288 -11.52 -36.80 3.53
C LEU A 288 -12.84 -36.43 4.22
N GLY A 289 -13.95 -37.08 3.85
CA GLY A 289 -15.24 -36.89 4.53
C GLY A 289 -15.21 -37.24 6.02
N ASN A 290 -14.52 -38.32 6.39
CA ASN A 290 -14.34 -38.71 7.79
C ASN A 290 -13.48 -37.70 8.56
N VAL A 291 -12.43 -37.16 7.94
CA VAL A 291 -11.60 -36.09 8.53
C VAL A 291 -12.43 -34.85 8.79
N ILE A 292 -13.16 -34.34 7.79
CA ILE A 292 -14.03 -33.17 7.94
C ILE A 292 -15.04 -33.39 9.08
N THR A 293 -15.64 -34.58 9.13
CA THR A 293 -16.62 -34.94 10.17
C THR A 293 -15.98 -35.04 11.56
N ALA A 294 -14.76 -35.58 11.67
CA ALA A 294 -14.06 -35.72 12.95
C ALA A 294 -13.71 -34.36 13.59
N TRP A 295 -13.67 -33.29 12.79
CA TRP A 295 -13.28 -31.95 13.20
C TRP A 295 -14.35 -30.89 12.91
N ASP A 296 -15.61 -31.28 12.68
CA ASP A 296 -16.73 -30.39 12.31
C ASP A 296 -16.98 -29.22 13.28
N LYS A 297 -16.62 -29.37 14.55
CA LYS A 297 -16.70 -28.32 15.59
C LYS A 297 -15.55 -27.31 15.55
N THR A 298 -14.47 -27.65 14.86
CA THR A 298 -13.27 -26.81 14.73
C THR A 298 -13.15 -26.25 13.32
N LEU A 299 -13.48 -27.05 12.31
CA LEU A 299 -13.46 -26.68 10.90
C LEU A 299 -14.72 -25.90 10.54
N VAL A 300 -14.51 -24.72 9.97
CA VAL A 300 -15.60 -23.79 9.68
C VAL A 300 -16.09 -23.88 8.23
N ALA A 301 -15.21 -24.29 7.30
CA ALA A 301 -15.51 -24.39 5.87
C ALA A 301 -14.47 -25.23 5.13
N ALA A 302 -14.83 -25.73 3.94
CA ALA A 302 -13.93 -26.42 3.02
C ALA A 302 -14.00 -25.86 1.60
N VAL A 303 -12.84 -25.73 0.94
CA VAL A 303 -12.77 -25.52 -0.52
C VAL A 303 -12.11 -26.72 -1.19
N LEU A 304 -12.74 -27.23 -2.26
CA LEU A 304 -12.33 -28.40 -2.99
C LEU A 304 -12.02 -28.04 -4.46
N PHE A 305 -10.90 -28.51 -4.99
CA PHE A 305 -10.56 -28.39 -6.40
C PHE A 305 -10.71 -29.75 -7.07
N SER A 306 -11.77 -29.97 -7.86
CA SER A 306 -12.31 -31.26 -8.38
C SER A 306 -13.58 -31.73 -7.66
N SER A 307 -14.28 -32.68 -8.28
CA SER A 307 -15.38 -33.43 -7.67
C SER A 307 -14.83 -34.51 -6.74
N TRP A 308 -15.45 -34.65 -5.57
CA TRP A 308 -15.06 -35.60 -4.52
C TRP A 308 -16.29 -36.36 -4.02
N ASP A 309 -16.15 -37.67 -3.81
CA ASP A 309 -17.23 -38.52 -3.27
C ASP A 309 -17.25 -38.41 -1.73
N LEU A 310 -17.67 -37.25 -1.21
CA LEU A 310 -17.84 -37.02 0.22
C LEU A 310 -19.10 -37.74 0.74
N VAL A 311 -19.00 -38.36 1.92
CA VAL A 311 -20.07 -39.17 2.50
C VAL A 311 -21.20 -38.29 3.08
N GLU A 312 -20.84 -37.16 3.71
CA GLU A 312 -21.71 -36.07 4.17
C GLU A 312 -20.91 -34.75 4.18
N GLU A 313 -21.58 -33.61 3.99
CA GLU A 313 -20.96 -32.27 4.08
C GLU A 313 -21.50 -31.51 5.30
N PRO A 314 -20.94 -31.75 6.51
CA PRO A 314 -21.44 -31.14 7.74
C PRO A 314 -21.11 -29.65 7.86
N ILE A 315 -20.20 -29.14 7.02
CA ILE A 315 -19.72 -27.76 7.00
C ILE A 315 -20.00 -27.12 5.63
N PRO A 316 -20.05 -25.78 5.54
CA PRO A 316 -20.10 -25.09 4.26
C PRO A 316 -18.95 -25.51 3.34
N THR A 317 -19.28 -25.87 2.09
CA THR A 317 -18.31 -26.33 1.09
C THR A 317 -18.39 -25.51 -0.19
N LEU A 318 -17.24 -25.23 -0.79
CA LEU A 318 -17.10 -24.64 -2.13
C LEU A 318 -16.28 -25.56 -3.03
N SER A 319 -16.80 -25.92 -4.20
CA SER A 319 -16.07 -26.74 -5.18
C SER A 319 -15.80 -25.99 -6.48
N HIS A 320 -14.57 -26.12 -6.97
CA HIS A 320 -14.15 -25.67 -8.29
C HIS A 320 -13.85 -26.86 -9.17
N ILE A 321 -14.64 -27.07 -10.23
CA ILE A 321 -14.55 -28.28 -11.06
C ILE A 321 -14.28 -27.97 -12.54
N PRO A 322 -13.57 -28.87 -13.27
CA PRO A 322 -13.52 -28.85 -14.73
C PRO A 322 -14.91 -28.78 -15.36
N GLY A 323 -15.05 -28.02 -16.46
CA GLY A 323 -16.32 -27.85 -17.16
C GLY A 323 -16.90 -29.15 -17.74
N SER A 324 -16.05 -30.14 -18.00
CA SER A 324 -16.46 -31.49 -18.43
C SER A 324 -17.19 -32.29 -17.34
N LEU A 325 -17.09 -31.87 -16.07
CA LEU A 325 -17.70 -32.53 -14.92
C LEU A 325 -18.99 -31.83 -14.45
N GLN A 326 -19.61 -30.99 -15.29
CA GLN A 326 -20.85 -30.28 -14.94
C GLN A 326 -21.90 -31.22 -14.34
N PRO A 327 -22.51 -30.88 -13.18
CA PRO A 327 -23.66 -31.61 -12.69
C PRO A 327 -24.86 -31.38 -13.62
N ALA A 328 -25.67 -32.42 -13.81
CA ALA A 328 -26.83 -32.42 -14.72
C ALA A 328 -27.94 -31.41 -14.32
N SER A 329 -27.83 -30.75 -13.17
CA SER A 329 -28.70 -29.69 -12.68
C SER A 329 -28.01 -28.88 -11.58
N PRO A 330 -28.33 -27.59 -11.37
CA PRO A 330 -27.84 -26.85 -10.22
C PRO A 330 -28.50 -27.37 -8.94
N THR A 331 -27.90 -28.36 -8.29
CA THR A 331 -28.22 -28.72 -6.91
C THR A 331 -27.64 -27.64 -6.00
N LYS A 332 -28.42 -26.58 -5.74
CA LYS A 332 -28.23 -25.81 -4.51
C LYS A 332 -28.66 -26.70 -3.36
N GLN A 333 -27.72 -27.45 -2.78
CA GLN A 333 -27.84 -27.78 -1.36
C GLN A 333 -27.39 -26.53 -0.60
N ASP A 334 -28.13 -26.11 0.43
CA ASP A 334 -27.90 -24.82 1.11
C ASP A 334 -26.48 -24.69 1.70
N THR A 335 -25.72 -25.78 1.84
CA THR A 335 -24.36 -25.84 2.37
C THR A 335 -23.26 -26.01 1.30
N HIS A 336 -23.59 -26.31 0.03
CA HIS A 336 -22.60 -26.62 -1.01
C HIS A 336 -22.73 -25.72 -2.24
N THR A 337 -21.65 -25.03 -2.60
CA THR A 337 -21.58 -24.20 -3.81
C THR A 337 -20.59 -24.79 -4.81
N VAL A 338 -20.98 -24.90 -6.08
CA VAL A 338 -20.13 -25.46 -7.14
C VAL A 338 -19.96 -24.47 -8.29
N TYR A 339 -18.71 -24.21 -8.68
CA TYR A 339 -18.35 -23.46 -9.89
C TYR A 339 -17.64 -24.37 -10.90
N SER A 340 -18.08 -24.31 -12.16
CA SER A 340 -17.45 -25.03 -13.27
C SER A 340 -16.69 -24.09 -14.21
N TYR A 341 -15.59 -24.58 -14.78
CA TYR A 341 -14.68 -23.81 -15.63
C TYR A 341 -14.48 -24.51 -16.97
N VAL A 342 -15.04 -23.94 -18.04
CA VAL A 342 -15.11 -24.58 -19.37
C VAL A 342 -13.73 -24.81 -20.01
N ASP A 343 -12.77 -23.95 -19.69
CA ASP A 343 -11.40 -23.98 -20.21
C ASP A 343 -10.43 -24.83 -19.37
N VAL A 344 -10.92 -25.47 -18.30
CA VAL A 344 -10.14 -26.25 -17.33
C VAL A 344 -10.32 -27.75 -17.55
N SER A 345 -9.20 -28.46 -17.59
CA SER A 345 -9.10 -29.91 -17.80
C SER A 345 -8.86 -30.72 -16.52
N SER A 346 -8.23 -30.15 -15.50
CA SER A 346 -7.85 -30.86 -14.26
C SER A 346 -7.81 -29.92 -13.05
N ALA A 347 -7.69 -30.49 -11.84
CA ALA A 347 -7.52 -29.72 -10.59
C ALA A 347 -6.21 -28.91 -10.54
N GLY A 348 -5.21 -29.26 -11.37
CA GLY A 348 -3.93 -28.55 -11.43
C GLY A 348 -4.03 -27.14 -12.02
N PHE A 349 -5.19 -26.70 -12.49
CA PHE A 349 -5.36 -25.37 -13.11
C PHE A 349 -5.05 -24.19 -12.19
N ILE A 350 -5.13 -24.41 -10.87
CA ILE A 350 -4.79 -23.42 -9.85
C ILE A 350 -3.34 -23.47 -9.40
N VAL A 351 -2.55 -24.46 -9.82
CA VAL A 351 -1.20 -24.71 -9.30
C VAL A 351 -0.19 -24.11 -10.27
N PRO A 352 0.48 -23.01 -9.92
CA PRO A 352 1.48 -22.42 -10.80
C PRO A 352 2.61 -23.42 -11.12
N GLY A 353 2.96 -23.53 -12.40
CA GLY A 353 3.95 -24.49 -12.91
C GLY A 353 3.42 -25.91 -13.17
N HIS A 354 2.14 -26.18 -12.89
CA HIS A 354 1.46 -27.37 -13.41
C HIS A 354 1.15 -27.20 -14.91
N ALA A 355 1.13 -28.31 -15.67
CA ALA A 355 0.91 -28.27 -17.13
C ALA A 355 -0.46 -27.69 -17.52
N ASP A 356 -1.47 -27.92 -16.68
CA ASP A 356 -2.83 -27.41 -16.87
C ASP A 356 -3.07 -26.02 -16.23
N PHE A 357 -2.05 -25.33 -15.69
CA PHE A 357 -2.22 -24.04 -15.03
C PHE A 357 -2.89 -23.00 -15.95
N LYS A 358 -3.92 -22.32 -15.46
CA LYS A 358 -4.67 -21.29 -16.20
C LYS A 358 -4.82 -20.04 -15.33
N ILE A 359 -3.96 -19.05 -15.53
CA ILE A 359 -3.91 -17.85 -14.68
C ILE A 359 -5.26 -17.13 -14.52
N THR A 360 -6.05 -17.02 -15.59
CA THR A 360 -7.36 -16.34 -15.55
C THR A 360 -8.37 -17.12 -14.70
N SER A 361 -8.54 -18.42 -14.97
CA SER A 361 -9.48 -19.27 -14.24
C SER A 361 -9.03 -19.51 -12.79
N ALA A 362 -7.72 -19.62 -12.55
CA ALA A 362 -7.14 -19.68 -11.21
C ALA A 362 -7.39 -18.39 -10.42
N GLY A 363 -7.25 -17.22 -11.05
CA GLY A 363 -7.57 -15.93 -10.42
C GLY A 363 -9.04 -15.83 -10.02
N VAL A 364 -9.96 -16.19 -10.91
CA VAL A 364 -11.41 -16.19 -10.62
C VAL A 364 -11.75 -17.19 -9.50
N ALA A 365 -11.17 -18.40 -9.55
CA ALA A 365 -11.36 -19.40 -8.50
C ALA A 365 -10.85 -18.91 -7.15
N HIS A 366 -9.68 -18.27 -7.11
CA HIS A 366 -9.10 -17.68 -5.91
C HIS A 366 -10.01 -16.61 -5.30
N THR A 367 -10.50 -15.64 -6.09
CA THR A 367 -11.42 -14.60 -5.59
C THR A 367 -12.70 -15.18 -5.02
N ARG A 368 -13.24 -16.23 -5.65
CA ARG A 368 -14.43 -16.96 -5.17
C ARG A 368 -14.15 -17.69 -3.85
N SER A 369 -13.01 -18.39 -3.75
CA SER A 369 -12.57 -19.05 -2.52
C SER A 369 -12.36 -18.05 -1.39
N LEU A 370 -11.67 -16.95 -1.67
CA LEU A 370 -11.40 -15.90 -0.68
C LEU A 370 -12.70 -15.26 -0.17
N THR A 371 -13.63 -14.96 -1.07
CA THR A 371 -14.95 -14.41 -0.71
C THR A 371 -15.75 -15.38 0.17
N PHE A 372 -15.72 -16.66 -0.20
CA PHE A 372 -16.36 -17.72 0.56
C PHE A 372 -15.74 -17.88 1.95
N LEU A 373 -14.42 -18.08 2.04
CA LEU A 373 -13.72 -18.30 3.32
C LEU A 373 -13.82 -17.09 4.24
N LYS A 374 -13.60 -15.86 3.76
CA LYS A 374 -13.73 -14.65 4.59
C LYS A 374 -15.12 -14.55 5.22
N LYS A 375 -16.18 -14.93 4.49
CA LYS A 375 -17.54 -14.95 5.02
C LYS A 375 -17.73 -15.98 6.13
N GLN A 376 -17.13 -17.16 5.99
CA GLN A 376 -17.26 -18.23 6.99
C GLN A 376 -16.40 -17.97 8.23
N LEU A 377 -15.23 -17.36 8.06
CA LEU A 377 -14.24 -17.11 9.10
C LEU A 377 -14.34 -15.73 9.76
N ASP A 378 -15.20 -14.86 9.26
CA ASP A 378 -15.27 -13.44 9.65
C ASP A 378 -13.90 -12.72 9.52
N GLY A 379 -13.18 -13.01 8.44
CA GLY A 379 -11.88 -12.39 8.15
C GLY A 379 -10.91 -13.28 7.37
N PRO A 380 -9.68 -12.77 7.10
CA PRO A 380 -9.18 -11.46 7.46
C PRO A 380 -9.73 -10.36 6.54
N TYR A 381 -10.17 -9.23 7.14
CA TYR A 381 -10.64 -8.06 6.40
C TYR A 381 -9.58 -6.96 6.37
N PHE A 382 -9.41 -6.36 5.21
CA PHE A 382 -8.50 -5.25 4.96
C PHE A 382 -9.29 -4.07 4.41
N ASP A 383 -8.93 -2.87 4.85
CA ASP A 383 -9.45 -1.63 4.28
C ASP A 383 -8.72 -1.39 2.95
N LEU A 384 -9.28 -1.94 1.87
CA LEU A 384 -8.67 -1.87 0.54
C LEU A 384 -8.55 -0.43 0.06
N GLU A 385 -9.50 0.44 0.42
CA GLU A 385 -9.47 1.85 0.03
C GLU A 385 -8.29 2.54 0.68
N LYS A 386 -8.07 2.33 1.98
CA LYS A 386 -6.90 2.87 2.67
C LYS A 386 -5.58 2.37 2.11
N ILE A 387 -5.52 1.10 1.69
CA ILE A 387 -4.33 0.53 1.03
C ILE A 387 -4.07 1.23 -0.31
N TRP A 388 -5.12 1.46 -1.08
CA TRP A 388 -5.02 2.13 -2.38
C TRP A 388 -4.71 3.63 -2.25
N ASP A 389 -5.34 4.32 -1.30
CA ASP A 389 -5.05 5.72 -0.97
C ASP A 389 -3.60 5.88 -0.47
N GLU A 390 -3.08 4.93 0.32
CA GLU A 390 -1.67 4.88 0.71
C GLU A 390 -0.75 4.75 -0.53
N HIS A 391 -1.06 3.82 -1.42
CA HIS A 391 -0.26 3.58 -2.64
C HIS A 391 -0.21 4.83 -3.53
N THR A 392 -1.37 5.39 -3.87
CA THR A 392 -1.49 6.57 -4.73
C THR A 392 -0.90 7.82 -4.10
N TRP A 393 -0.99 7.98 -2.77
CA TRP A 393 -0.30 9.05 -2.06
C TRP A 393 1.21 8.98 -2.27
N TYR A 394 1.81 7.79 -2.22
CA TYR A 394 3.25 7.64 -2.47
C TYR A 394 3.65 7.91 -3.92
N GLU A 395 2.78 7.59 -4.90
CA GLU A 395 3.05 7.86 -6.30
C GLU A 395 2.93 9.34 -6.69
N PHE A 396 1.90 10.03 -6.21
CA PHE A 396 1.55 11.38 -6.68
C PHE A 396 1.84 12.49 -5.66
N GLY A 397 1.67 12.21 -4.37
CA GLY A 397 1.86 13.17 -3.27
C GLY A 397 3.30 13.20 -2.76
N ASP A 398 3.75 12.13 -2.11
CA ASP A 398 5.11 11.99 -1.55
C ASP A 398 6.16 11.75 -2.65
N ARG A 399 5.74 11.20 -3.80
CA ARG A 399 6.59 10.87 -4.96
C ARG A 399 7.80 10.02 -4.58
N SER A 400 7.55 8.88 -3.94
CA SER A 400 8.58 7.97 -3.42
C SER A 400 8.47 6.57 -4.01
N VAL A 401 9.39 6.23 -4.92
CA VAL A 401 9.51 4.87 -5.48
C VAL A 401 9.65 3.82 -4.38
N GLU A 402 10.46 4.10 -3.35
CA GLU A 402 10.74 3.17 -2.26
C GLU A 402 9.46 2.82 -1.49
N LYS A 403 8.68 3.84 -1.09
CA LYS A 403 7.43 3.66 -0.34
C LYS A 403 6.32 3.07 -1.21
N THR A 404 6.18 3.50 -2.47
CA THR A 404 5.26 2.88 -3.43
C THR A 404 5.54 1.38 -3.53
N MET A 405 6.79 0.99 -3.78
CA MET A 405 7.16 -0.43 -3.85
C MET A 405 6.97 -1.17 -2.52
N ALA A 406 6.97 -0.48 -1.38
CA ALA A 406 6.69 -1.03 -0.04
C ALA A 406 5.23 -1.40 0.19
N THR A 407 4.31 -0.93 -0.65
CA THR A 407 2.88 -1.31 -0.61
C THR A 407 2.56 -2.49 -1.52
N MET A 408 3.55 -2.98 -2.27
CA MET A 408 3.37 -4.07 -3.23
C MET A 408 3.94 -5.40 -2.70
N VAL A 409 3.51 -6.52 -3.28
CA VAL A 409 4.00 -7.87 -2.98
C VAL A 409 5.44 -8.11 -3.48
N ARG A 410 5.95 -9.35 -3.34
CA ARG A 410 7.29 -9.75 -3.80
C ARG A 410 7.43 -9.72 -5.32
N GLU A 411 6.41 -10.16 -6.05
CA GLU A 411 6.40 -10.21 -7.53
C GLU A 411 5.26 -9.36 -8.12
N PRO A 412 5.32 -8.02 -8.01
CA PRO A 412 4.24 -7.16 -8.47
C PRO A 412 4.36 -6.81 -9.96
N TYR A 413 3.29 -6.35 -10.59
CA TYR A 413 3.38 -5.69 -11.89
C TYR A 413 2.33 -4.58 -12.10
N VAL A 414 2.64 -3.64 -12.99
CA VAL A 414 1.72 -2.61 -13.46
C VAL A 414 1.70 -2.66 -14.97
N ASN A 415 0.51 -2.66 -15.57
CA ASN A 415 0.34 -2.55 -17.02
C ASN A 415 -0.55 -1.36 -17.37
N HIS A 416 0.01 -0.42 -18.11
CA HIS A 416 -0.71 0.61 -18.83
C HIS A 416 -1.08 0.06 -20.22
N ILE A 417 -2.35 -0.28 -20.40
CA ILE A 417 -2.80 -1.07 -21.54
C ILE A 417 -2.62 -0.35 -22.89
N PRO A 418 -3.00 0.94 -23.06
CA PRO A 418 -2.99 1.58 -24.38
C PRO A 418 -1.60 1.83 -24.94
N THR A 419 -0.61 2.05 -24.07
CA THR A 419 0.79 2.33 -24.46
C THR A 419 1.73 1.16 -24.21
N MET A 420 1.22 0.05 -23.65
CA MET A 420 2.02 -1.12 -23.27
C MET A 420 3.21 -0.78 -22.36
N THR A 421 3.06 0.25 -21.51
CA THR A 421 4.08 0.66 -20.55
C THR A 421 3.82 0.05 -19.17
N GLY A 422 4.82 0.10 -18.30
CA GLY A 422 4.75 -0.50 -16.96
C GLY A 422 6.00 -1.30 -16.61
N GLY A 423 5.86 -2.22 -15.66
CA GLY A 423 6.97 -3.04 -15.20
C GLY A 423 6.51 -4.32 -14.50
N ILE A 424 7.28 -5.40 -14.68
CA ILE A 424 7.01 -6.72 -14.10
C ILE A 424 8.15 -7.11 -13.14
N GLY A 425 7.78 -7.48 -11.92
CA GLY A 425 8.71 -7.76 -10.83
C GLY A 425 9.31 -6.48 -10.26
N ARG A 426 9.80 -6.55 -9.01
CA ARG A 426 10.22 -5.35 -8.27
C ARG A 426 11.29 -4.53 -8.97
N ALA A 427 12.28 -5.19 -9.57
CA ALA A 427 13.40 -4.50 -10.21
C ALA A 427 12.95 -3.66 -11.42
N ARG A 428 12.16 -4.25 -12.34
CA ARG A 428 11.70 -3.53 -13.55
C ARG A 428 10.64 -2.49 -13.20
N LEU A 429 9.75 -2.80 -12.25
CA LEU A 429 8.74 -1.85 -11.83
C LEU A 429 9.33 -0.66 -11.07
N SER A 430 10.32 -0.87 -10.19
CA SER A 430 11.04 0.24 -9.53
C SER A 430 11.74 1.14 -10.56
N LYS A 431 12.35 0.55 -11.58
CA LYS A 431 12.97 1.30 -12.68
C LYS A 431 11.93 2.12 -13.45
N PHE A 432 10.80 1.51 -13.81
CA PHE A 432 9.70 2.20 -14.48
C PHE A 432 9.17 3.38 -13.64
N TYR A 433 8.94 3.17 -12.34
CA TYR A 433 8.49 4.24 -11.45
C TYR A 433 9.48 5.38 -11.34
N LEU A 434 10.77 5.06 -11.23
CA LEU A 434 11.85 6.05 -11.12
C LEU A 434 12.06 6.85 -12.41
N GLU A 435 12.12 6.17 -13.55
CA GLU A 435 12.56 6.78 -14.81
C GLU A 435 11.40 7.29 -15.68
N ASN A 436 10.22 6.68 -15.55
CA ASN A 436 9.14 6.88 -16.52
C ASN A 436 7.82 7.36 -15.92
N PHE A 437 7.55 7.22 -14.62
CA PHE A 437 6.22 7.51 -14.05
C PHE A 437 6.22 8.60 -12.96
N ILE A 438 6.65 8.28 -11.73
CA ILE A 438 6.43 9.11 -10.52
C ILE A 438 6.94 10.56 -10.70
N PHE A 439 8.12 10.71 -11.30
CA PHE A 439 8.75 12.01 -11.50
C PHE A 439 8.43 12.64 -12.88
N ASN A 440 7.78 11.90 -13.78
CA ASN A 440 7.43 12.38 -15.13
C ASN A 440 6.06 13.07 -15.18
N ASN A 441 5.20 12.83 -14.19
CA ASN A 441 3.93 13.52 -14.09
C ASN A 441 4.13 15.04 -13.85
N PRO A 442 3.46 15.91 -14.64
CA PRO A 442 3.38 17.35 -14.38
C PRO A 442 2.99 17.70 -12.94
N THR A 443 3.29 18.94 -12.53
CA THR A 443 2.98 19.41 -11.17
C THR A 443 1.50 19.69 -10.97
N ASP A 444 0.76 19.96 -12.06
CA ASP A 444 -0.69 20.18 -12.06
C ASP A 444 -1.51 18.90 -12.32
N THR A 445 -0.86 17.73 -12.30
CA THR A 445 -1.55 16.45 -12.42
C THR A 445 -2.56 16.28 -11.30
N ALA A 446 -3.81 15.99 -11.65
CA ALA A 446 -4.91 15.75 -10.74
C ALA A 446 -5.71 14.51 -11.14
N LEU A 447 -6.21 13.80 -10.12
CA LEU A 447 -7.06 12.62 -10.27
C LEU A 447 -8.44 12.98 -9.71
N GLU A 448 -9.45 13.05 -10.59
CA GLU A 448 -10.84 13.29 -10.21
C GLU A 448 -11.58 11.95 -10.18
N LEU A 449 -11.77 11.36 -9.00
CA LEU A 449 -12.51 10.10 -8.85
C LEU A 449 -13.98 10.29 -9.27
N ILE A 450 -14.46 9.44 -10.19
CA ILE A 450 -15.83 9.42 -10.68
C ILE A 450 -16.63 8.32 -9.98
N SER A 451 -16.09 7.10 -9.95
CA SER A 451 -16.72 5.95 -9.30
C SER A 451 -15.65 5.02 -8.74
N ARG A 452 -16.01 4.29 -7.68
CA ARG A 452 -15.16 3.26 -7.06
C ARG A 452 -16.01 2.03 -6.75
N THR A 453 -15.55 0.87 -7.21
CA THR A 453 -16.11 -0.44 -6.85
C THR A 453 -15.09 -1.22 -6.03
N VAL A 454 -15.46 -1.60 -4.81
CA VAL A 454 -14.61 -2.39 -3.90
C VAL A 454 -15.07 -3.84 -3.88
N GLY A 455 -14.19 -4.75 -4.31
CA GLY A 455 -14.37 -6.19 -4.21
C GLY A 455 -13.66 -6.79 -3.00
N THR A 456 -13.61 -8.12 -2.93
CA THR A 456 -12.94 -8.86 -1.84
C THR A 456 -11.41 -8.71 -1.87
N ASP A 457 -10.84 -8.53 -3.06
CA ASP A 457 -9.41 -8.56 -3.37
C ASP A 457 -9.00 -7.48 -4.39
N ARG A 458 -9.87 -6.51 -4.70
CA ARG A 458 -9.59 -5.51 -5.73
C ARG A 458 -10.41 -4.24 -5.59
N ILE A 459 -9.89 -3.17 -6.17
CA ILE A 459 -10.59 -1.91 -6.42
C ILE A 459 -10.67 -1.68 -7.92
N VAL A 460 -11.83 -1.20 -8.38
CA VAL A 460 -12.00 -0.66 -9.73
C VAL A 460 -12.37 0.80 -9.61
N ASP A 461 -11.48 1.67 -10.08
CA ASP A 461 -11.70 3.12 -10.10
C ASP A 461 -11.97 3.59 -11.53
N GLU A 462 -13.02 4.38 -11.70
CA GLU A 462 -13.19 5.28 -12.85
C GLU A 462 -12.83 6.68 -12.39
N PHE A 463 -11.91 7.33 -13.11
CA PHE A 463 -11.46 8.68 -12.75
C PHE A 463 -11.05 9.48 -13.98
N ILE A 464 -11.03 10.80 -13.85
CA ILE A 464 -10.49 11.70 -14.87
C ILE A 464 -9.06 12.08 -14.47
N PHE A 465 -8.11 11.76 -15.33
CA PHE A 465 -6.72 12.16 -15.22
C PHE A 465 -6.53 13.49 -15.94
N SER A 466 -6.26 14.54 -15.18
CA SER A 466 -6.17 15.92 -15.65
C SER A 466 -4.73 16.42 -15.52
N LEU A 467 -4.17 17.05 -16.57
CA LEU A 467 -2.82 17.65 -16.53
C LEU A 467 -2.61 18.65 -17.67
N THR A 468 -1.57 19.49 -17.57
CA THR A 468 -1.03 20.22 -18.72
C THR A 468 0.16 19.46 -19.31
N HIS A 469 0.16 19.20 -20.62
CA HIS A 469 1.27 18.51 -21.31
C HIS A 469 2.46 19.46 -21.54
N ASN A 470 3.12 19.86 -20.44
CA ASN A 470 4.23 20.82 -20.38
C ASN A 470 5.62 20.17 -20.27
N LYS A 471 5.68 18.85 -20.13
CA LYS A 471 6.88 18.01 -20.17
C LYS A 471 6.56 16.70 -20.88
N GLU A 472 7.59 15.96 -21.29
CA GLU A 472 7.41 14.62 -21.86
C GLU A 472 6.85 13.66 -20.79
N ILE A 473 5.86 12.84 -21.17
CA ILE A 473 5.16 11.90 -20.29
C ILE A 473 5.14 10.53 -20.97
N ASP A 474 6.29 9.87 -21.02
CA ASP A 474 6.53 8.70 -21.88
C ASP A 474 5.57 7.54 -21.63
N TRP A 475 5.09 7.38 -20.39
CA TRP A 475 4.13 6.32 -20.06
C TRP A 475 2.74 6.56 -20.68
N LEU A 476 2.35 7.83 -20.88
CA LEU A 476 1.06 8.25 -21.43
C LEU A 476 1.15 8.54 -22.94
N LEU A 477 2.24 9.18 -23.35
CA LEU A 477 2.49 9.71 -24.70
C LEU A 477 3.94 9.43 -25.12
N PRO A 478 4.30 8.15 -25.39
CA PRO A 478 5.68 7.80 -25.72
C PRO A 478 6.22 8.59 -26.91
N GLY A 479 7.31 9.34 -26.70
CA GLY A 479 8.03 10.07 -27.75
C GLY A 479 7.33 11.32 -28.29
N ILE A 480 6.28 11.83 -27.62
CA ILE A 480 5.60 13.08 -28.01
C ILE A 480 6.11 14.22 -27.13
N PRO A 481 6.80 15.23 -27.69
CA PRO A 481 7.27 16.38 -26.92
C PRO A 481 6.13 17.24 -26.35
N PRO A 482 6.41 18.10 -25.36
CA PRO A 482 5.43 18.98 -24.75
C PRO A 482 4.65 19.81 -25.77
N THR A 483 3.33 19.83 -25.64
CA THR A 483 2.43 20.61 -26.51
C THR A 483 1.86 21.85 -25.83
N GLY A 484 1.97 21.92 -24.49
CA GLY A 484 1.38 22.98 -23.66
C GLY A 484 -0.15 22.91 -23.55
N LYS A 485 -0.79 21.89 -24.11
CA LYS A 485 -2.26 21.73 -24.05
C LYS A 485 -2.70 21.04 -22.77
N ALA A 486 -3.85 21.46 -22.25
CA ALA A 486 -4.52 20.78 -21.16
C ALA A 486 -5.15 19.48 -21.65
N LEU A 487 -5.11 18.45 -20.80
CA LEU A 487 -5.70 17.15 -21.00
C LEU A 487 -6.67 16.85 -19.85
N ARG A 488 -7.82 16.27 -20.17
CA ARG A 488 -8.74 15.63 -19.22
C ARG A 488 -9.15 14.30 -19.82
N ILE A 489 -8.65 13.20 -19.25
CA ILE A 489 -8.72 11.89 -19.89
C ILE A 489 -9.47 10.93 -18.97
N PRO A 490 -10.53 10.25 -19.44
CA PRO A 490 -11.15 9.16 -18.71
C PRO A 490 -10.19 7.97 -18.56
N PHE A 491 -10.01 7.52 -17.32
CA PHE A 491 -9.21 6.36 -16.96
C PHE A 491 -10.06 5.32 -16.24
N THR A 492 -9.70 4.06 -16.43
CA THR A 492 -10.16 2.93 -15.60
C THR A 492 -8.94 2.24 -15.03
N SER A 493 -8.88 2.07 -13.71
CA SER A 493 -7.85 1.27 -13.03
C SER A 493 -8.50 0.05 -12.37
N VAL A 494 -7.91 -1.12 -12.57
CA VAL A 494 -8.24 -2.36 -11.86
C VAL A 494 -7.03 -2.72 -10.99
N VAL A 495 -7.14 -2.43 -9.70
CA VAL A 495 -6.08 -2.59 -8.69
C VAL A 495 -6.36 -3.86 -7.91
N ASN A 496 -5.48 -4.86 -8.01
CA ASN A 496 -5.66 -6.13 -7.32
C ASN A 496 -4.72 -6.22 -6.11
N ILE A 497 -5.30 -6.62 -4.98
CA ILE A 497 -4.70 -6.60 -3.65
C ILE A 497 -4.76 -8.01 -3.08
N ARG A 498 -3.66 -8.42 -2.44
CA ARG A 498 -3.54 -9.66 -1.69
C ARG A 498 -3.21 -9.31 -0.26
N GLY A 499 -4.12 -9.63 0.66
CA GLY A 499 -4.05 -9.17 2.04
C GLY A 499 -3.95 -7.64 2.12
N ASP A 500 -2.78 -7.14 2.51
CA ASP A 500 -2.51 -5.71 2.69
C ASP A 500 -1.59 -5.10 1.62
N ARG A 501 -1.42 -5.77 0.47
CA ARG A 501 -0.47 -5.37 -0.57
C ARG A 501 -1.01 -5.51 -1.98
N LEU A 502 -0.66 -4.56 -2.84
CA LEU A 502 -0.96 -4.64 -4.26
C LEU A 502 -0.10 -5.72 -4.92
N TYR A 503 -0.71 -6.56 -5.75
CA TYR A 503 0.03 -7.52 -6.56
C TYR A 503 -0.01 -7.22 -8.05
N HIS A 504 -1.07 -6.59 -8.57
CA HIS A 504 -0.97 -5.92 -9.86
C HIS A 504 -2.05 -4.91 -10.17
N GLU A 505 -1.75 -4.07 -11.15
CA GLU A 505 -2.64 -3.03 -11.67
C GLU A 505 -2.78 -3.12 -13.19
N HIS A 506 -4.02 -2.97 -13.66
CA HIS A 506 -4.32 -2.75 -15.07
C HIS A 506 -4.97 -1.39 -15.22
N ILE A 507 -4.29 -0.48 -15.92
CA ILE A 507 -4.76 0.89 -16.12
C ILE A 507 -5.01 1.08 -17.61
N ALA A 508 -6.21 1.51 -17.96
CA ALA A 508 -6.63 1.73 -19.33
C ALA A 508 -7.24 3.12 -19.51
N TRP A 509 -7.09 3.65 -20.71
CA TRP A 509 -7.70 4.89 -21.18
C TRP A 509 -7.84 4.82 -22.71
N ASP A 510 -8.56 5.78 -23.31
CA ASP A 510 -8.64 5.88 -24.77
C ASP A 510 -7.53 6.79 -25.31
N GLN A 511 -6.56 6.21 -26.04
CA GLN A 511 -5.46 6.98 -26.62
C GLN A 511 -5.93 7.93 -27.73
N ALA A 512 -7.03 7.61 -28.43
CA ALA A 512 -7.58 8.50 -29.46
C ALA A 512 -8.08 9.81 -28.84
N THR A 513 -8.77 9.73 -27.70
CA THR A 513 -9.17 10.89 -26.89
C THR A 513 -7.98 11.80 -26.58
N VAL A 514 -6.85 11.22 -26.14
CA VAL A 514 -5.65 12.01 -25.82
C VAL A 514 -5.12 12.73 -27.05
N LEU A 515 -4.96 12.02 -28.17
CA LEU A 515 -4.44 12.59 -29.42
C LEU A 515 -5.35 13.65 -30.02
N VAL A 516 -6.68 13.51 -29.89
CA VAL A 516 -7.65 14.55 -30.30
C VAL A 516 -7.48 15.81 -29.47
N GLN A 517 -7.40 15.71 -28.14
CA GLN A 517 -7.18 16.88 -27.28
C GLN A 517 -5.83 17.57 -27.55
N LEU A 518 -4.80 16.79 -27.88
CA LEU A 518 -3.50 17.33 -28.30
C LEU A 518 -3.52 17.96 -29.70
N GLY A 519 -4.57 17.75 -30.50
CA GLY A 519 -4.64 18.17 -31.91
C GLY A 519 -3.65 17.42 -32.81
N LEU A 520 -3.29 16.19 -32.42
CA LEU A 520 -2.39 15.31 -33.17
C LEU A 520 -3.15 14.23 -33.96
N MET A 521 -4.44 14.05 -33.70
CA MET A 521 -5.32 13.19 -34.49
C MET A 521 -6.01 13.99 -35.61
N PRO A 522 -5.82 13.62 -36.88
CA PRO A 522 -6.59 14.19 -37.98
C PRO A 522 -8.10 13.97 -37.77
N GLU A 523 -8.90 14.97 -38.11
CA GLU A 523 -10.35 14.85 -37.98
C GLU A 523 -10.94 13.86 -39.01
N TYR A 524 -10.36 13.81 -40.22
CA TYR A 524 -10.70 12.82 -41.25
C TYR A 524 -9.47 11.98 -41.63
N LEU A 525 -9.71 10.68 -41.86
CA LEU A 525 -8.72 9.75 -42.41
C LEU A 525 -9.18 9.19 -43.75
N PRO A 526 -8.26 8.82 -44.65
CA PRO A 526 -8.60 8.20 -45.92
C PRO A 526 -9.40 6.90 -45.74
N TYR A 527 -10.38 6.68 -46.61
CA TYR A 527 -11.12 5.44 -46.74
C TYR A 527 -10.77 4.78 -48.08
N PRO A 528 -9.81 3.83 -48.13
CA PRO A 528 -9.24 3.33 -49.38
C PRO A 528 -10.09 2.25 -50.08
N TYR A 529 -11.29 1.97 -49.56
CA TYR A 529 -12.14 0.87 -50.03
C TYR A 529 -13.31 1.39 -50.86
N ALA A 530 -13.86 0.53 -51.74
CA ALA A 530 -15.10 0.84 -52.43
C ALA A 530 -16.27 0.94 -51.43
N LEU A 531 -17.21 1.83 -51.70
CA LEU A 531 -18.47 1.90 -50.95
C LEU A 531 -19.41 0.75 -51.36
N PRO A 532 -20.43 0.44 -50.55
CA PRO A 532 -21.44 -0.56 -50.90
C PRO A 532 -21.98 -0.35 -52.32
N GLY A 533 -22.12 -1.44 -53.08
CA GLY A 533 -22.46 -1.37 -54.51
C GLY A 533 -21.28 -1.14 -55.45
N GLY A 534 -20.04 -1.14 -54.94
CA GLY A 534 -18.82 -1.04 -55.76
C GLY A 534 -18.48 0.38 -56.21
N GLN A 535 -19.08 1.39 -55.57
CA GLN A 535 -18.81 2.79 -55.90
C GLN A 535 -17.37 3.15 -55.52
N LEU A 536 -16.64 3.66 -56.52
CA LEU A 536 -15.29 4.22 -56.38
C LEU A 536 -15.37 5.75 -56.34
N PRO A 537 -14.36 6.44 -55.78
CA PRO A 537 -14.31 7.89 -55.85
C PRO A 537 -14.16 8.36 -57.30
N GLY A 538 -14.66 9.56 -57.59
CA GLY A 538 -14.50 10.20 -58.90
C GLY A 538 -13.02 10.42 -59.27
N PRO A 539 -12.71 10.67 -60.56
CA PRO A 539 -11.34 10.94 -60.99
C PRO A 539 -10.73 12.14 -60.24
N GLY A 540 -9.52 11.97 -59.68
CA GLY A 540 -8.83 13.00 -58.88
C GLY A 540 -9.40 13.21 -57.48
N LYS A 541 -10.22 12.28 -56.98
CA LYS A 541 -10.85 12.34 -55.67
C LYS A 541 -10.55 11.10 -54.84
N ARG A 542 -10.76 11.22 -53.53
CA ARG A 542 -10.69 10.13 -52.56
C ARG A 542 -11.89 10.14 -51.63
N PHE A 543 -12.17 8.99 -51.03
CA PHE A 543 -13.07 8.92 -49.89
C PHE A 543 -12.30 9.14 -48.59
N GLU A 544 -12.97 9.76 -47.63
CA GLU A 544 -12.50 9.89 -46.25
C GLU A 544 -13.65 9.73 -45.27
N TYR A 545 -13.33 9.31 -44.05
CA TYR A 545 -14.28 9.15 -42.96
C TYR A 545 -13.84 9.98 -41.76
N ARG A 546 -14.82 10.48 -40.99
CA ARG A 546 -14.55 11.15 -39.72
C ARG A 546 -14.01 10.12 -38.75
N VAL A 547 -12.83 10.37 -38.16
CA VAL A 547 -12.30 9.50 -37.11
C VAL A 547 -13.32 9.41 -35.98
N PRO A 548 -13.78 8.21 -35.57
CA PRO A 548 -14.82 8.04 -34.55
C PRO A 548 -14.22 8.19 -33.14
N ALA A 549 -13.64 9.35 -32.85
CA ALA A 549 -13.01 9.69 -31.58
C ALA A 549 -13.43 11.10 -31.15
N ALA A 550 -13.76 11.26 -29.86
CA ALA A 550 -14.02 12.57 -29.25
C ALA A 550 -12.81 13.01 -28.42
N GLY A 551 -12.75 14.29 -28.03
CA GLY A 551 -11.68 14.84 -27.21
C GLY A 551 -12.13 14.98 -25.76
N VAL A 552 -12.08 16.20 -25.23
CA VAL A 552 -12.48 16.51 -23.85
C VAL A 552 -13.94 16.15 -23.55
N GLU A 553 -14.76 16.04 -24.60
CA GLU A 553 -16.17 15.65 -24.52
C GLU A 553 -16.35 14.27 -23.88
N THR A 554 -15.39 13.35 -24.01
CA THR A 554 -15.48 12.02 -23.37
C THR A 554 -15.44 12.14 -21.85
N ALA A 555 -14.56 12.99 -21.31
CA ALA A 555 -14.48 13.30 -19.89
C ALA A 555 -15.72 14.03 -19.38
N MET A 556 -16.25 14.99 -20.15
CA MET A 556 -17.50 15.68 -19.82
C MET A 556 -18.69 14.70 -19.75
N LYS A 557 -18.80 13.79 -20.73
CA LYS A 557 -19.87 12.80 -20.79
C LYS A 557 -19.81 11.78 -19.66
N LEU A 558 -18.61 11.35 -19.26
CA LEU A 558 -18.43 10.43 -18.13
C LEU A 558 -18.81 11.11 -16.81
N GLN A 559 -18.46 12.38 -16.63
CA GLN A 559 -18.73 13.15 -15.41
C GLN A 559 -20.21 13.57 -15.30
N ASP A 560 -20.82 13.95 -16.41
CA ASP A 560 -22.22 14.39 -16.49
C ASP A 560 -22.88 13.79 -17.75
N GLU A 561 -23.85 12.91 -17.51
CA GLU A 561 -24.60 12.21 -18.56
C GLU A 561 -25.35 13.17 -19.51
N HIS A 562 -25.59 14.42 -19.11
CA HIS A 562 -26.28 15.44 -19.90
C HIS A 562 -25.35 16.42 -20.61
N ALA A 563 -24.06 16.46 -20.29
CA ALA A 563 -23.12 17.46 -20.83
C ALA A 563 -22.86 17.30 -22.34
N VAL A 564 -22.92 16.07 -22.86
CA VAL A 564 -22.71 15.79 -24.29
C VAL A 564 -23.86 14.91 -24.81
N PRO A 565 -24.55 15.29 -25.90
CA PRO A 565 -25.61 14.49 -26.48
C PRO A 565 -25.14 13.10 -26.92
N SER A 566 -25.91 12.08 -26.59
CA SER A 566 -25.66 10.72 -27.10
C SER A 566 -25.95 10.64 -28.61
N ASN A 567 -25.36 9.67 -29.30
CA ASN A 567 -25.60 9.33 -30.72
C ASN A 567 -25.07 10.31 -31.80
N GLY A 568 -24.45 11.44 -31.44
CA GLY A 568 -23.93 12.40 -32.44
C GLY A 568 -22.91 11.77 -33.41
N MET A 569 -22.10 10.82 -32.95
CA MET A 569 -21.13 10.11 -33.80
C MET A 569 -21.76 9.28 -34.93
N PHE A 570 -23.05 8.90 -34.83
CA PHE A 570 -23.73 8.12 -35.88
C PHE A 570 -24.10 8.95 -37.12
N GLU A 571 -24.10 10.28 -36.99
CA GLU A 571 -24.40 11.20 -38.09
C GLU A 571 -23.29 11.25 -39.14
N PHE A 572 -22.06 10.94 -38.74
CA PHE A 572 -20.93 10.96 -39.66
C PHE A 572 -21.05 9.86 -40.72
N LYS A 573 -20.75 10.24 -41.97
CA LYS A 573 -20.70 9.36 -43.15
C LYS A 573 -19.37 9.54 -43.87
N VAL A 574 -19.00 8.51 -44.63
CA VAL A 574 -17.90 8.63 -45.60
C VAL A 574 -18.27 9.74 -46.59
N ARG A 575 -17.32 10.63 -46.86
CA ARG A 575 -17.48 11.71 -47.84
C ARG A 575 -16.41 11.61 -48.92
N GLU A 576 -16.72 12.18 -50.07
CA GLU A 576 -15.76 12.32 -51.18
C GLU A 576 -15.13 13.71 -51.13
N VAL A 577 -13.80 13.76 -51.26
CA VAL A 577 -13.01 15.00 -51.30
C VAL A 577 -11.99 14.95 -52.42
N ASP A 578 -11.49 16.12 -52.83
CA ASP A 578 -10.41 16.20 -53.81
C ASP A 578 -9.13 15.56 -53.25
N ASP A 579 -8.45 14.78 -54.09
CA ASP A 579 -7.18 14.16 -53.74
C ASP A 579 -6.07 15.19 -53.93
N LYS A 580 -5.84 15.98 -52.88
CA LYS A 580 -4.82 17.05 -52.82
C LYS A 580 -3.41 16.52 -52.73
#